data_AF-A0A965USC5-F1
#
_entry.id   AF-A0A965USC5-F1
#
_cell.length_a   1.000
_cell.length_b   1.000
_cell.length_c   1.000
_cell.angle_alpha   90.00
_cell.angle_beta   90.00
_cell.angle_gamma   90.00
#
_symmetry.space_group_name_H-M   'P 1'
#
loop_
_entity.id
_entity.type
_entity.pdbx_description
1 polymer ?
#
loop_
_entity_poly.entity_id
_entity_poly.type
_entity_poly.pdbx_seq_one_letter_code
_entity_poly.pdbx_strand_id
1 'polypeptide(L)'
;AGTLYLANANEVSSVTTNASGAATAIVMTSTAANFYEYEFRDFSASFTETGTVDPITKAKSVEQTFTGIWTCRNQTDRNIIEELATSSCGLVAVHVENTGRYWVWGHVQVGGKTLSATLTGFEGQSGTVITDPNQETLTLTCSTTVKAIELMNGATVMSALL
;
A
#
# COMPACT_ATOMS: atom_id res chain seq x y z
N ALA A 1 2.67 12.91 -2.70
CA ALA A 1 2.37 11.53 -2.36
C ALA A 1 2.17 11.59 -0.88
N GLY A 2 0.92 11.46 -0.47
CA GLY A 2 0.49 11.70 0.91
C GLY A 2 -0.59 10.70 1.29
N THR A 3 -1.40 10.26 0.33
CA THR A 3 -2.48 9.32 0.56
C THR A 3 -2.11 7.89 0.19
N LEU A 4 -2.39 6.97 1.10
CA LEU A 4 -2.32 5.52 0.91
C LEU A 4 -3.66 4.91 1.30
N TYR A 5 -4.18 4.03 0.45
CA TYR A 5 -5.36 3.24 0.74
C TYR A 5 -4.94 1.80 0.98
N LEU A 6 -5.41 1.18 2.07
CA LEU A 6 -5.13 -0.23 2.36
C LEU A 6 -6.42 -1.01 2.60
N ALA A 7 -6.46 -2.23 2.11
CA ALA A 7 -7.47 -3.24 2.46
C ALA A 7 -6.77 -4.57 2.77
N ASN A 8 -7.41 -5.44 3.55
CA ASN A 8 -6.87 -6.78 3.75
C ASN A 8 -6.90 -7.55 2.42
N ALA A 9 -5.85 -8.31 2.13
CA ALA A 9 -5.73 -8.99 0.84
C ALA A 9 -6.78 -10.10 0.65
N ASN A 10 -7.31 -10.67 1.73
CA ASN A 10 -8.42 -11.63 1.69
C ASN A 10 -9.79 -10.97 1.41
N GLU A 11 -9.87 -9.64 1.57
CA GLU A 11 -11.06 -8.84 1.31
C GLU A 11 -11.11 -8.32 -0.13
N VAL A 12 -9.98 -8.39 -0.85
CA VAL A 12 -9.90 -8.07 -2.27
C VAL A 12 -10.08 -9.35 -3.08
N SER A 13 -11.20 -9.46 -3.80
CA SER A 13 -11.50 -10.59 -4.67
C SER A 13 -10.67 -10.58 -5.94
N SER A 14 -10.56 -9.43 -6.62
CA SER A 14 -9.77 -9.31 -7.84
C SER A 14 -9.41 -7.86 -8.18
N VAL A 15 -8.34 -7.71 -8.96
CA VAL A 15 -7.97 -6.45 -9.64
C VAL A 15 -8.06 -6.71 -11.13
N THR A 16 -9.00 -6.03 -11.81
CA THR A 16 -9.25 -6.21 -13.25
C THR A 16 -8.35 -5.28 -14.04
N THR A 17 -7.64 -5.83 -15.03
CA THR A 17 -6.77 -5.05 -15.93
C THR A 17 -7.33 -5.00 -17.35
N ASN A 18 -7.05 -3.90 -18.04
CA ASN A 18 -7.35 -3.74 -19.46
C ASN A 18 -6.23 -4.32 -20.34
N ALA A 19 -6.38 -4.21 -21.67
CA ALA A 19 -5.41 -4.70 -22.64
C ALA A 19 -4.03 -4.00 -22.56
N SER A 20 -3.94 -2.80 -21.97
CA SER A 20 -2.67 -2.10 -21.75
C SER A 20 -2.01 -2.44 -20.40
N GLY A 21 -2.63 -3.31 -19.60
CA GLY A 21 -2.12 -3.72 -18.29
C GLY A 21 -2.43 -2.75 -17.14
N ALA A 22 -3.22 -1.71 -17.38
CA ALA A 22 -3.68 -0.80 -16.32
C ALA A 22 -4.91 -1.41 -15.62
N ALA A 23 -4.99 -1.23 -14.30
CA ALA A 23 -6.15 -1.62 -13.52
C ALA A 23 -7.33 -0.69 -13.82
N THR A 24 -8.52 -1.26 -14.02
CA THR A 24 -9.76 -0.50 -14.27
C THR A 24 -10.79 -0.68 -13.17
N ALA A 25 -10.67 -1.72 -12.35
CA ALA A 25 -11.56 -1.99 -11.23
C ALA A 25 -10.87 -2.83 -10.17
N ILE A 26 -11.29 -2.64 -8.92
CA ILE A 26 -10.95 -3.51 -7.79
C ILE A 26 -12.29 -4.02 -7.24
N VAL A 27 -12.40 -5.34 -7.08
CA VAL A 27 -13.61 -6.00 -6.59
C VAL A 27 -13.36 -6.51 -5.18
N MET A 28 -14.18 -6.09 -4.23
CA MET A 28 -14.15 -6.58 -2.85
C MET A 28 -14.94 -7.89 -2.72
N THR A 29 -14.60 -8.72 -1.75
CA THR A 29 -15.30 -9.98 -1.49
C THR A 29 -16.70 -9.78 -0.91
N SER A 30 -16.97 -8.63 -0.28
CA SER A 30 -18.28 -8.25 0.23
C SER A 30 -18.47 -6.73 0.23
N THR A 31 -19.70 -6.27 0.38
CA THR A 31 -20.03 -4.84 0.53
C THR A 31 -19.72 -4.28 1.91
N ALA A 32 -19.27 -5.12 2.85
CA ALA A 32 -18.82 -4.70 4.18
C ALA A 32 -17.29 -4.54 4.25
N ALA A 33 -16.59 -4.93 3.18
CA ALA A 33 -15.14 -4.85 3.08
C ALA A 33 -14.76 -3.62 2.26
N ASN A 34 -13.96 -2.73 2.86
CA ASN A 34 -13.60 -1.44 2.30
C ASN A 34 -12.08 -1.25 2.31
N PHE A 35 -11.62 -0.29 1.51
CA PHE A 35 -10.31 0.31 1.69
C PHE A 35 -10.39 1.40 2.76
N TYR A 36 -9.32 1.53 3.54
CA TYR A 36 -9.16 2.59 4.50
C TYR A 36 -8.12 3.59 3.99
N GLU A 37 -8.45 4.87 4.06
CA GLU A 37 -7.59 5.98 3.64
C GLU A 37 -6.66 6.42 4.77
N TYR A 38 -5.38 6.58 4.45
CA TYR A 38 -4.34 7.04 5.36
C TYR A 38 -3.61 8.23 4.77
N GLU A 39 -3.67 9.37 5.46
CA GLU A 39 -2.95 10.58 5.10
C GLU A 39 -1.66 10.71 5.90
N PHE A 40 -0.54 10.71 5.17
CA PHE A 40 0.80 10.96 5.71
C PHE A 40 1.14 12.44 5.61
N ARG A 41 2.09 12.87 6.44
CA ARG A 41 2.62 14.24 6.42
C ARG A 41 3.06 14.63 5.02
N ASP A 42 2.77 15.87 4.64
CA ASP A 42 3.20 16.43 3.36
C ASP A 42 4.69 16.22 3.10
N PHE A 43 4.99 15.81 1.87
CA PHE A 43 6.35 15.54 1.38
C PHE A 43 7.14 14.51 2.19
N SER A 44 6.49 13.71 3.03
CA SER A 44 7.15 12.67 3.83
C SER A 44 7.06 11.27 3.24
N ALA A 45 6.11 11.03 2.33
CA ALA A 45 5.91 9.70 1.76
C ALA A 45 6.73 9.49 0.48
N SER A 46 7.32 8.31 0.37
CA SER A 46 8.08 7.84 -0.78
C SER A 46 7.68 6.43 -1.15
N PHE A 47 7.48 6.19 -2.44
CA PHE A 47 7.34 4.85 -3.00
C PHE A 47 8.53 4.55 -3.90
N THR A 48 9.12 3.37 -3.74
CA THR A 48 10.26 2.90 -4.54
C THR A 48 10.02 1.48 -5.02
N GLU A 49 10.56 1.17 -6.19
CA GLU A 49 10.50 -0.18 -6.74
C GLU A 49 11.85 -0.60 -7.30
N THR A 50 12.40 -1.67 -6.75
CA THR A 50 13.68 -2.22 -7.20
C THR A 50 13.44 -3.53 -7.93
N GLY A 51 13.62 -3.51 -9.26
CA GLY A 51 13.51 -4.70 -10.10
C GLY A 51 14.85 -5.39 -10.29
N THR A 52 14.89 -6.71 -10.06
CA THR A 52 16.03 -7.56 -10.40
C THR A 52 15.62 -8.58 -11.46
N VAL A 53 16.50 -8.86 -12.41
CA VAL A 53 16.29 -9.87 -13.45
C VAL A 53 17.48 -10.80 -13.47
N ASP A 54 17.23 -12.10 -13.34
CA ASP A 54 18.24 -13.12 -13.52
C ASP A 54 18.64 -13.18 -15.01
N PRO A 55 19.93 -13.03 -15.35
CA PRO A 55 20.36 -12.98 -16.74
C PRO A 55 20.23 -14.32 -17.48
N ILE A 56 20.17 -15.44 -16.76
CA ILE A 56 20.11 -16.80 -17.32
C ILE A 56 18.66 -17.28 -17.37
N THR A 57 17.98 -17.32 -16.21
CA THR A 57 16.61 -17.86 -16.11
C THR A 57 15.55 -16.86 -16.55
N LYS A 58 15.91 -15.58 -16.69
CA LYS A 58 14.98 -14.46 -16.92
C LYS A 58 13.90 -14.32 -15.84
N ALA A 59 14.11 -14.94 -14.67
CA ALA A 59 13.26 -14.74 -13.51
C ALA A 59 13.32 -13.26 -13.09
N LYS A 60 12.15 -12.70 -12.78
CA LYS A 60 12.00 -11.30 -12.36
C LYS A 60 11.56 -11.27 -10.91
N SER A 61 12.18 -10.41 -10.12
CA SER A 61 11.70 -10.00 -8.81
C SER A 61 11.61 -8.48 -8.75
N VAL A 62 10.62 -7.97 -8.04
CA VAL A 62 10.40 -6.55 -7.80
C VAL A 62 10.14 -6.39 -6.32
N GLU A 63 10.97 -5.61 -5.65
CA GLU A 63 10.73 -5.18 -4.28
C GLU A 63 10.07 -3.81 -4.31
N GLN A 64 8.88 -3.69 -3.74
CA GLN A 64 8.12 -2.45 -3.65
C GLN A 64 8.15 -1.98 -2.21
N THR A 65 8.55 -0.74 -1.98
CA THR A 65 8.64 -0.17 -0.63
C THR A 65 7.94 1.18 -0.60
N PHE A 66 6.96 1.30 0.28
CA PHE A 66 6.33 2.56 0.64
C PHE A 66 6.79 2.95 2.05
N THR A 67 7.27 4.18 2.22
CA THR A 67 7.59 4.75 3.54
C THR A 67 6.87 6.08 3.67
N GLY A 68 6.27 6.36 4.83
CA GLY A 68 5.61 7.64 5.10
C GLY A 68 5.61 7.99 6.59
N ILE A 69 5.57 9.28 6.90
CA ILE A 69 5.53 9.77 8.28
C ILE A 69 4.09 10.13 8.65
N TRP A 70 3.56 9.44 9.64
CA TRP A 70 2.26 9.73 10.24
C TRP A 70 2.46 10.66 11.44
N THR A 71 1.82 11.83 11.42
CA THR A 71 1.90 12.81 12.52
C THR A 71 0.74 12.72 13.49
N CYS A 72 0.96 13.17 14.73
CA CYS A 72 -0.10 13.34 15.75
C CYS A 72 -0.69 12.02 16.27
N ARG A 73 0.17 11.02 16.48
CA ARG A 73 -0.17 9.71 17.04
C ARG A 73 -1.05 9.80 18.30
N ASN A 74 -2.33 9.48 18.15
CA ASN A 74 -3.29 9.29 19.23
C ASN A 74 -3.58 7.78 19.46
N GLN A 75 -4.42 7.45 20.45
CA GLN A 75 -4.72 6.03 20.77
C GLN A 75 -5.43 5.30 19.62
N THR A 76 -6.26 5.98 18.85
CA THR A 76 -6.94 5.43 17.67
C THR A 76 -5.92 5.10 16.58
N ASP A 77 -5.01 6.02 16.29
CA ASP A 77 -3.96 5.81 15.27
C ASP A 77 -3.06 4.63 15.66
N ARG A 78 -2.70 4.53 16.94
CA ARG A 78 -1.93 3.39 17.44
C ARG A 78 -2.68 2.06 17.21
N ASN A 79 -3.98 2.02 17.48
CA ASN A 79 -4.75 0.79 17.31
C ASN A 79 -4.79 0.35 15.83
N ILE A 80 -4.88 1.31 14.91
CA ILE A 80 -4.81 1.05 13.47
C ILE A 80 -3.44 0.46 13.10
N ILE A 81 -2.35 1.05 13.57
CA ILE A 81 -0.99 0.56 13.27
C ILE A 81 -0.80 -0.87 13.80
N GLU A 82 -1.28 -1.16 15.01
CA GLU A 82 -1.25 -2.50 15.60
C GLU A 82 -2.14 -3.50 14.81
N GLU A 83 -3.29 -3.06 14.30
CA GLU A 83 -4.14 -3.88 13.43
C GLU A 83 -3.44 -4.19 12.10
N LEU A 84 -2.81 -3.20 11.47
CA LEU A 84 -2.02 -3.39 10.26
C LEU A 84 -0.81 -4.32 10.50
N ALA A 85 -0.15 -4.19 11.64
CA ALA A 85 0.98 -5.05 12.04
C ALA A 85 0.56 -6.50 12.31
N THR A 86 -0.70 -6.72 12.74
CA THR A 86 -1.23 -8.06 13.05
C THR A 86 -1.97 -8.71 11.88
N SER A 87 -2.11 -8.02 10.74
CA SER A 87 -2.74 -8.56 9.54
C SER A 87 -1.96 -9.76 8.98
N SER A 88 -2.51 -10.95 9.17
CA SER A 88 -1.87 -12.22 8.76
C SER A 88 -2.08 -12.58 7.28
N CYS A 89 -3.09 -11.99 6.63
CA CYS A 89 -3.39 -12.23 5.21
C CYS A 89 -2.61 -11.29 4.28
N GLY A 90 -1.94 -10.27 4.83
CA GLY A 90 -1.30 -9.19 4.10
C GLY A 90 -2.32 -8.19 3.55
N LEU A 91 -1.82 -7.19 2.83
CA LEU A 91 -2.56 -6.00 2.41
C LEU A 91 -2.49 -5.81 0.90
N VAL A 92 -3.57 -5.29 0.33
CA VAL A 92 -3.56 -4.66 -1.00
C VAL A 92 -3.50 -3.16 -0.79
N ALA A 93 -2.60 -2.51 -1.51
CA ALA A 93 -2.32 -1.10 -1.32
C ALA A 93 -2.55 -0.30 -2.61
N VAL A 94 -3.16 0.87 -2.49
CA VAL A 94 -3.26 1.86 -3.55
C VAL A 94 -2.63 3.15 -3.05
N HIS A 95 -1.55 3.61 -3.67
CA HIS A 95 -0.93 4.87 -3.29
C HIS A 95 -1.19 5.96 -4.34
N VAL A 96 -1.24 7.22 -3.88
CA VAL A 96 -1.39 8.39 -4.75
C VAL A 96 -0.06 9.10 -4.89
N GLU A 97 0.43 9.22 -6.12
CA GLU A 97 1.65 9.96 -6.43
C GLU A 97 1.42 11.48 -6.47
N ASN A 98 2.52 12.26 -6.46
CA ASN A 98 2.46 13.72 -6.68
C ASN A 98 1.84 14.13 -8.01
N THR A 99 1.76 13.21 -8.97
CA THR A 99 1.11 13.41 -10.28
C THR A 99 -0.41 13.31 -10.21
N GLY A 100 -0.97 12.92 -9.06
CA GLY A 100 -2.40 12.59 -8.91
C GLY A 100 -2.78 11.22 -9.46
N ARG A 101 -1.80 10.43 -9.92
CA ARG A 101 -2.04 9.06 -10.39
C ARG A 101 -2.10 8.08 -9.22
N TYR A 102 -2.93 7.06 -9.40
CA TYR A 102 -3.17 6.00 -8.42
C TYR A 102 -2.47 4.74 -8.90
N TRP A 103 -1.83 4.02 -7.98
CA TRP A 103 -1.05 2.84 -8.29
C TRP A 103 -1.37 1.73 -7.31
N VAL A 104 -1.83 0.59 -7.82
CA VAL A 104 -2.20 -0.58 -7.02
C VAL A 104 -1.09 -1.63 -7.01
N TRP A 105 -0.88 -2.25 -5.84
CA TRP A 105 0.16 -3.23 -5.58
C TRP A 105 -0.23 -4.17 -4.43
N GLY A 106 0.52 -5.26 -4.23
CA GLY A 106 0.21 -6.27 -3.20
C GLY A 106 -0.97 -7.21 -3.54
N HIS A 107 -1.28 -7.41 -4.82
CA HIS A 107 -2.43 -8.24 -5.25
C HIS A 107 -2.06 -9.39 -6.21
N VAL A 108 -0.77 -9.57 -6.49
CA VAL A 108 -0.30 -10.44 -7.57
C VAL A 108 -0.36 -11.90 -7.12
N GLN A 109 -0.97 -12.78 -7.92
CA GLN A 109 -1.04 -14.20 -7.57
C GLN A 109 0.06 -15.02 -8.23
N VAL A 110 0.76 -15.81 -7.42
CA VAL A 110 1.78 -16.77 -7.86
C VAL A 110 1.56 -18.10 -7.15
N GLY A 111 1.35 -19.18 -7.91
CA GLY A 111 1.18 -20.53 -7.34
C GLY A 111 -0.02 -20.65 -6.38
N GLY A 112 -1.09 -19.90 -6.61
CA GLY A 112 -2.29 -19.90 -5.77
C GLY A 112 -2.17 -19.09 -4.48
N LYS A 113 -1.07 -18.34 -4.28
CA LYS A 113 -0.89 -17.40 -3.17
C LYS A 113 -0.84 -15.97 -3.68
N THR A 114 -1.42 -15.05 -2.93
CA THR A 114 -1.28 -13.61 -3.18
C THR A 114 0.03 -13.12 -2.58
N LEU A 115 0.85 -12.46 -3.40
CA LEU A 115 2.01 -11.70 -2.98
C LEU A 115 1.52 -10.34 -2.50
N SER A 116 1.18 -10.31 -1.21
CA SER A 116 0.58 -9.15 -0.55
C SER A 116 1.64 -8.18 -0.05
N ALA A 117 1.24 -6.92 0.16
CA ALA A 117 2.04 -5.97 0.93
C ALA A 117 1.94 -6.27 2.42
N THR A 118 2.98 -5.94 3.18
CA THR A 118 3.01 -6.13 4.64
C THR A 118 3.63 -4.91 5.29
N LEU A 119 3.10 -4.51 6.44
CA LEU A 119 3.76 -3.52 7.29
C LEU A 119 5.01 -4.17 7.92
N THR A 120 6.20 -3.69 7.56
CA THR A 120 7.48 -4.23 8.01
C THR A 120 8.26 -3.30 8.92
N GLY A 121 7.86 -2.02 9.01
CA GLY A 121 8.39 -1.07 9.97
C GLY A 121 7.31 -0.13 10.49
N PHE A 122 7.34 0.13 11.79
CA PHE A 122 6.49 1.11 12.48
C PHE A 122 7.32 1.74 13.60
N GLU A 123 8.09 2.77 13.24
CA GLU A 123 9.04 3.41 14.15
C GLU A 123 8.43 4.67 14.75
N GLY A 124 8.04 4.59 16.02
CA GLY A 124 7.56 5.73 16.78
C GLY A 124 8.70 6.60 17.29
N GLN A 125 8.68 7.87 16.95
CA GLN A 125 9.57 8.88 17.50
C GLN A 125 8.74 9.94 18.25
N SER A 126 8.99 10.06 19.55
CA SER A 126 8.60 11.23 20.33
C SER A 126 9.82 12.11 20.54
N GLY A 127 9.64 13.41 20.38
CA GLY A 127 10.68 14.44 20.37
C GLY A 127 11.80 14.35 21.40
N THR A 128 12.94 14.97 21.07
CA THR A 128 14.01 15.29 22.05
C THR A 128 13.80 16.69 22.65
N VAL A 129 13.11 17.59 21.92
CA VAL A 129 12.83 18.99 22.32
C VAL A 129 11.33 19.25 22.36
N ILE A 130 10.87 20.24 23.15
CA ILE A 130 9.45 20.50 23.45
C ILE A 130 8.56 20.80 22.22
N THR A 131 9.16 21.16 21.08
CA THR A 131 8.46 21.51 19.84
C THR A 131 8.33 20.36 18.85
N ASP A 132 8.99 19.23 19.11
CA ASP A 132 8.99 18.10 18.18
C ASP A 132 7.65 17.35 18.27
N PRO A 133 6.92 17.22 17.14
CA PRO A 133 5.67 16.47 17.14
C PRO A 133 5.94 14.98 17.34
N ASN A 134 4.99 14.30 17.99
CA ASN A 134 4.96 12.84 17.97
C ASN A 134 4.68 12.36 16.56
N GLN A 135 5.51 11.47 16.05
CA GLN A 135 5.42 10.94 14.70
C GLN A 135 5.74 9.45 14.66
N GLU A 136 5.19 8.77 13.66
CA GLU A 136 5.43 7.35 13.43
C GLU A 136 5.77 7.14 11.96
N THR A 137 6.93 6.54 11.70
CA THR A 137 7.35 6.20 10.34
C THR A 137 6.84 4.80 10.03
N LEU A 138 5.93 4.69 9.07
CA LEU A 138 5.43 3.40 8.59
C LEU A 138 6.18 3.00 7.33
N THR A 139 6.59 1.74 7.27
CA THR A 139 7.21 1.12 6.10
C THR A 139 6.41 -0.11 5.71
N LEU A 140 5.88 -0.11 4.49
CA LEU A 140 5.22 -1.24 3.87
C LEU A 140 6.09 -1.80 2.74
N THR A 141 6.21 -3.12 2.66
CA THR A 141 6.99 -3.80 1.63
C THR A 141 6.19 -4.89 0.94
N CYS A 142 6.44 -5.10 -0.34
CA CYS A 142 5.92 -6.22 -1.11
C CYS A 142 6.99 -6.78 -2.04
N SER A 143 7.32 -8.06 -1.89
CA SER A 143 8.15 -8.79 -2.83
C SER A 143 7.26 -9.47 -3.87
N THR A 144 7.35 -9.03 -5.12
CA THR A 144 6.50 -9.47 -6.23
C THR A 144 7.30 -9.70 -7.51
N THR A 145 6.64 -9.99 -8.63
CA THR A 145 7.25 -10.23 -9.95
C THR A 145 6.95 -9.13 -10.96
N VAL A 146 6.06 -8.20 -10.61
CA VAL A 146 5.61 -7.08 -11.45
C VAL A 146 5.65 -5.78 -10.66
N LYS A 147 5.82 -4.67 -11.37
CA LYS A 147 5.70 -3.33 -10.79
C LYS A 147 4.23 -3.00 -10.48
N ALA A 148 4.03 -1.94 -9.69
CA ALA A 148 2.72 -1.39 -9.39
C ALA A 148 2.04 -1.03 -10.71
N ILE A 149 0.75 -1.29 -10.78
CA ILE A 149 -0.04 -1.02 -11.98
C ILE A 149 -0.88 0.22 -11.76
N GLU A 150 -0.97 1.06 -12.79
CA GLU A 150 -1.78 2.27 -12.73
C GLU A 150 -3.26 1.89 -12.58
N LEU A 151 -3.95 2.54 -11.65
CA LEU A 151 -5.40 2.45 -11.48
C LEU A 151 -6.09 3.59 -12.23
N MET A 152 -6.71 3.25 -13.35
CA MET A 152 -7.49 4.19 -14.15
C MET A 152 -8.69 4.72 -13.37
N ASN A 153 -8.94 6.03 -13.51
CA ASN A 153 -9.99 6.73 -12.76
C ASN A 153 -9.90 6.46 -11.25
N GLY A 154 -8.68 6.38 -10.71
CA GLY A 154 -8.42 5.97 -9.34
C GLY A 154 -9.25 6.70 -8.29
N ALA A 155 -9.45 8.02 -8.41
CA ALA A 155 -10.31 8.77 -7.51
C ALA A 155 -11.76 8.25 -7.49
N THR A 156 -12.33 7.93 -8.66
CA THR A 156 -13.69 7.36 -8.76
C THR A 156 -13.74 5.94 -8.21
N VAL A 157 -12.73 5.12 -8.53
CA VAL A 157 -12.66 3.73 -8.04
C VAL A 157 -12.54 3.71 -6.52
N MET A 158 -11.61 4.49 -5.96
CA MET A 158 -11.41 4.54 -4.50
C MET A 158 -12.62 5.11 -3.79
N SER A 159 -13.25 6.17 -4.30
CA SER A 159 -14.47 6.74 -3.70
C SER A 159 -15.65 5.74 -3.63
N ALA A 160 -15.67 4.70 -4.46
CA ALA A 160 -16.70 3.66 -4.43
C ALA A 160 -16.36 2.50 -3.47
N LEU A 161 -15.13 2.47 -2.94
CA LEU A 161 -14.57 1.38 -2.13
C LEU A 161 -14.19 1.83 -0.71
N LEU A 162 -14.50 3.07 -0.34
CA LEU A 162 -14.35 3.63 1.01
C LEU A 162 -15.56 3.30 1.89
#